data_AF-A0A3C0UQE0-F1
#
_entry.id   AF-A0A3C0UQE0-F1
#
_cell.length_a   1.000
_cell.length_b   1.000
_cell.length_c   1.000
_cell.angle_alpha   90.00
_cell.angle_beta   90.00
_cell.angle_gamma   90.00
#
_symmetry.space_group_name_H-M   'P 1'
#
loop_
_entity.id
_entity.type
_entity.pdbx_description
1 polymer ?
#
loop_
_entity_poly.entity_id
_entity_poly.type
_entity_poly.pdbx_seq_one_letter_code
_entity_poly.pdbx_strand_id
1 'polypeptide(L)' 'KELWRVDNLNEEELRNYHHHIENLRYQASMAWTMQIDAEDRAKKQKAMEIAKGMKHENLDPSLIIKLTGLTQEEINSL' A
#
# COMPACT_ATOMS: atom_id res chain seq x y z
N LYS A 1 -3.28 -16.72 -27.51
CA LYS A 1 -4.16 -15.65 -26.99
C LYS A 1 -4.96 -15.13 -28.17
N GLU A 2 -6.22 -15.52 -28.31
CA GLU A 2 -7.11 -14.83 -29.26
C GLU A 2 -7.27 -13.40 -28.74
N LEU A 3 -6.75 -12.43 -29.50
CA LEU A 3 -7.18 -11.05 -29.32
C LEU A 3 -8.65 -11.01 -29.73
N TRP A 4 -9.53 -10.71 -28.79
CA TRP A 4 -10.92 -10.43 -29.08
C TRP A 4 -10.90 -9.33 -30.15
N ARG A 5 -11.33 -9.62 -31.37
CA ARG A 5 -11.47 -8.60 -32.41
C ARG A 5 -12.65 -7.76 -31.99
N VAL A 6 -12.38 -6.74 -31.18
CA VAL A 6 -13.36 -5.75 -30.69
C VAL A 6 -14.17 -5.18 -31.86
N ASP A 7 -13.54 -5.12 -33.05
CA ASP A 7 -14.12 -4.70 -34.33
C ASP A 7 -15.31 -5.55 -34.81
N ASN A 8 -15.48 -6.79 -34.31
CA ASN A 8 -16.58 -7.68 -34.68
C ASN A 8 -17.71 -7.74 -33.64
N LEU A 9 -17.62 -6.97 -32.55
CA LEU A 9 -18.65 -6.96 -31.51
C LEU A 9 -19.83 -6.11 -31.97
N ASN A 10 -21.05 -6.57 -31.67
CA ASN A 10 -22.21 -5.70 -31.82
C ASN A 10 -22.18 -4.58 -30.74
N GLU A 11 -23.04 -3.56 -30.89
CA GLU A 11 -22.99 -2.41 -29.99
C GLU A 11 -23.20 -2.75 -28.50
N GLU A 12 -24.01 -3.78 -28.20
CA GLU A 12 -24.26 -4.21 -26.83
C GLU A 12 -23.06 -4.92 -26.24
N GLU A 13 -22.47 -5.85 -26.99
CA GLU A 13 -21.26 -6.56 -26.61
C GLU A 13 -20.07 -5.61 -26.44
N LEU A 14 -19.95 -4.60 -27.31
CA LEU A 14 -18.93 -3.58 -27.22
C LEU A 14 -19.08 -2.75 -25.93
N ARG A 15 -20.31 -2.34 -25.59
CA ARG A 15 -20.61 -1.65 -24.32
C ARG A 15 -20.26 -2.51 -23.11
N ASN A 16 -20.67 -3.78 -23.12
CA ASN A 16 -20.37 -4.73 -22.04
C ASN A 16 -18.86 -4.96 -21.88
N TYR A 17 -18.13 -5.07 -22.99
CA TYR A 17 -16.68 -5.18 -22.98
C TYR A 17 -16.02 -3.94 -22.38
N HIS A 18 -16.41 -2.74 -22.80
CA HIS A 18 -15.88 -1.50 -22.23
C HIS A 18 -16.14 -1.41 -20.73
N HIS A 19 -17.35 -1.72 -20.29
CA HIS A 19 -17.71 -1.73 -18.87
C HIS A 19 -16.88 -2.75 -18.09
N HIS A 20 -16.65 -3.94 -18.65
CA HIS A 20 -15.79 -4.95 -18.03
C HIS A 20 -14.34 -4.45 -17.88
N ILE A 21 -13.79 -3.81 -18.91
CA ILE A 21 -12.43 -3.23 -18.85
C ILE A 21 -12.35 -2.11 -17.81
N GLU A 22 -13.36 -1.25 -17.70
CA GLU A 22 -13.44 -0.21 -16.67
C GLU A 22 -13.46 -0.83 -15.27
N ASN A 23 -14.29 -1.87 -15.06
CA ASN A 23 -14.35 -2.59 -13.79
C ASN A 23 -13.00 -3.22 -13.43
N LEU A 24 -12.31 -3.84 -14.39
CA LEU A 24 -10.98 -4.41 -14.16
C LEU A 24 -9.95 -3.34 -13.77
N ARG A 25 -9.98 -2.17 -14.43
CA ARG A 25 -9.10 -1.04 -14.10
C ARG A 25 -9.38 -0.52 -12.69
N TYR A 26 -10.66 -0.39 -12.34
CA TYR A 26 -11.07 0.05 -11.02
C TYR A 26 -10.60 -0.93 -9.93
N GLN A 27 -10.83 -2.23 -10.13
CA GLN A 27 -10.36 -3.27 -9.21
C GLN A 27 -8.84 -3.27 -9.05
N ALA A 28 -8.09 -3.13 -10.16
CA ALA A 28 -6.64 -3.02 -10.12
C ALA A 28 -6.18 -1.79 -9.33
N SER A 29 -6.84 -0.64 -9.53
CA SER A 29 -6.54 0.58 -8.76
C SER A 29 -6.81 0.40 -7.26
N MET A 30 -7.92 -0.26 -6.90
CA MET A 30 -8.22 -0.54 -5.49
C MET A 30 -7.18 -1.46 -4.85
N ALA A 31 -6.83 -2.56 -5.55
CA ALA A 31 -5.83 -3.50 -5.07
C ALA A 31 -4.47 -2.84 -4.87
N TRP A 32 -4.08 -1.95 -5.78
CA TRP A 32 -2.86 -1.16 -5.66
C TRP A 32 -2.86 -0.25 -4.43
N THR A 33 -3.94 0.50 -4.21
CA THR A 33 -4.08 1.34 -3.00
C THR A 33 -4.01 0.50 -1.73
N MET A 34 -4.71 -0.63 -1.69
CA MET A 34 -4.67 -1.55 -0.54
C MET A 34 -3.27 -2.09 -0.27
N GLN A 35 -2.51 -2.39 -1.33
CA GLN A 35 -1.13 -2.84 -1.21
C GLN A 35 -0.24 -1.74 -0.62
N ILE A 36 -0.34 -0.51 -1.12
CA ILE A 36 0.42 0.63 -0.58
C ILE A 36 0.13 0.81 0.91
N ASP A 37 -1.15 0.84 1.29
CA ASP A 37 -1.56 0.99 2.69
C ASP A 37 -1.07 -0.16 3.58
N ALA A 38 -0.99 -1.38 3.04
CA ALA A 38 -0.45 -2.53 3.76
C ALA A 38 1.08 -2.43 3.92
N GLU A 39 1.79 -2.03 2.87
CA GLU A 39 3.24 -1.84 2.91
C GLU A 39 3.65 -0.72 3.86
N ASP A 40 2.93 0.40 3.88
CA ASP A 40 3.23 1.52 4.78
C ASP A 40 2.96 1.16 6.23
N ARG A 41 1.88 0.42 6.51
CA ARG A 41 1.63 -0.16 7.84
C ARG A 41 2.73 -1.13 8.27
N ALA A 42 3.18 -2.00 7.38
CA ALA A 42 4.24 -2.96 7.66
C ALA A 42 5.59 -2.26 7.94
N LYS A 43 5.94 -1.25 7.15
CA LYS A 43 7.14 -0.41 7.38
C LYS A 43 7.08 0.28 8.74
N LYS A 44 5.94 0.89 9.07
CA LYS A 44 5.74 1.56 10.35
C LYS A 44 5.83 0.59 11.53
N GLN A 45 5.19 -0.57 11.43
CA GLN A 45 5.26 -1.62 12.46
C GLN A 45 6.70 -2.08 12.70
N LYS A 46 7.46 -2.33 11.62
CA LYS A 46 8.88 -2.69 11.72
C LYS A 46 9.71 -1.58 12.37
N ALA A 47 9.46 -0.32 12.04
CA ALA A 47 10.14 0.81 12.68
C ALA A 47 9.84 0.87 14.19
N MET A 48 8.59 0.62 14.60
CA MET A 48 8.21 0.56 16.03
C MET A 48 8.90 -0.59 16.76
N GLU A 49 9.02 -1.77 16.16
CA GLU A 49 9.73 -2.91 16.74
C GLU A 49 11.22 -2.62 16.94
N ILE A 50 11.86 -2.02 15.95
CA ILE A 50 13.26 -1.59 16.05
C ILE A 50 13.42 -0.54 17.15
N ALA A 51 12.53 0.46 17.20
CA ALA A 51 12.55 1.50 18.23
C ALA A 51 12.39 0.94 19.65
N LYS A 52 11.53 -0.08 19.85
CA LYS A 52 11.41 -0.80 21.13
C LYS A 52 12.73 -1.46 21.54
N GLY A 53 13.40 -2.14 20.59
CA GLY A 53 14.72 -2.71 20.83
C GLY A 53 15.75 -1.66 21.21
N MET A 54 15.79 -0.54 20.48
CA MET A 54 16.70 0.57 20.76
C MET A 54 16.46 1.20 22.14
N LYS A 55 15.20 1.35 22.54
CA LYS A 55 14.83 1.85 23.87
C LYS A 55 15.27 0.88 24.97
N HIS A 56 15.15 -0.42 24.76
CA HIS A 56 15.66 -1.44 25.68
C HIS A 56 17.20 -1.36 25.82
N GLU A 57 17.91 -0.96 24.77
CA GLU A 57 19.36 -0.70 24.81
C GLU A 57 19.74 0.68 25.40
N ASN A 58 18.77 1.45 25.94
CA ASN A 58 18.97 2.79 26.50
C ASN A 58 19.60 3.81 25.52
N LEU A 59 19.30 3.68 24.22
CA LEU A 59 19.68 4.70 23.25
C LEU A 59 18.89 6.00 23.46
N ASP A 60 19.53 7.13 23.14
CA ASP A 60 18.94 8.46 23.24
C ASP A 60 17.68 8.57 22.35
N PRO A 61 16.50 8.97 22.89
CA PRO A 61 15.28 9.17 22.12
C PRO A 61 15.45 10.04 20.87
N SER A 62 16.31 11.06 20.92
CA SER A 62 16.60 11.92 19.75
C SER A 62 17.22 11.13 18.59
N LEU A 63 18.11 10.19 18.92
CA LEU A 63 18.74 9.30 17.95
C LEU A 63 17.75 8.28 17.38
N ILE A 64 16.84 7.77 18.22
CA ILE A 64 15.78 6.84 17.80
C ILE A 64 14.85 7.53 16.79
N ILE A 65 14.43 8.77 17.04
CA ILE A 65 13.63 9.58 16.09
C ILE A 65 14.34 9.69 14.74
N LYS A 66 15.62 10.09 14.76
CA LYS A 66 16.39 10.31 13.55
C LYS A 66 16.57 9.04 12.71
N LEU A 67 16.73 7.88 13.35
CA LEU A 67 17.00 6.61 12.66
C LEU A 67 15.72 5.89 12.20
N THR A 68 14.62 6.00 12.96
CA THR A 68 13.38 5.27 12.69
C THR A 68 12.33 6.11 11.96
N GLY A 69 12.48 7.44 11.99
CA GLY A 69 11.50 8.37 11.41
C GLY A 69 10.19 8.48 12.19
N LEU A 70 10.11 7.85 13.36
CA LEU A 70 8.97 7.94 14.27
C LEU A 70 8.91 9.31 14.95
N THR A 71 7.71 9.72 15.33
CA THR A 71 7.54 10.96 16.08
C THR A 71 7.96 10.78 17.55
N GLN A 72 8.22 11.90 18.22
CA GLN A 72 8.49 11.90 19.65
C GLN A 72 7.34 11.27 20.46
N GLU A 73 6.09 11.54 20.07
CA GLU A 73 4.90 10.96 20.71
C GLU A 73 4.86 9.45 20.58
N GLU A 74 5.17 8.93 19.39
CA GLU A 74 5.20 7.49 19.14
C GLU A 74 6.26 6.82 20.01
N ILE A 75 7.47 7.36 20.08
CA ILE A 75 8.55 6.80 20.92
C ILE A 75 8.25 6.89 22.41
N ASN A 76 7.58 7.96 22.85
CA ASN A 76 7.15 8.11 24.24
C ASN A 76 6.07 7.06 24.60
N SER A 77 5.28 6.61 23.63
CA SER A 77 4.25 5.59 23.80
C SER A 77 4.76 4.13 23.74
N LEU A 78 6.02 3.91 23.31
CA LEU A 78 6.66 2.59 23.25
C LEU A 78 7.09 2.08 24.63
#